data_AF-A0A7J6E5X8-F1
#
_entry.id   AF-A0A7J6E5X8-F1
#
_cell.length_a   1.000
_cell.length_b   1.000
_cell.length_c   1.000
_cell.angle_alpha   90.00
_cell.angle_beta   90.00
_cell.angle_gamma   90.00
#
_symmetry.space_group_name_H-M   'P 1'
#
loop_
_entity.id
_entity.type
_entity.pdbx_description
1 polymer ?
#
loop_
_entity_poly.entity_id
_entity_poly.type
_entity_poly.pdbx_seq_one_letter_code
_entity_poly.pdbx_strand_id
1 'polypeptide(L)'
;MAANNFEEIKNETVDLERIPIEEVFVQLQCTKAGLSTEEGQKRLDVFGPNKLEEKEESKFLKFLGFMWNPLSWVMEAAAIMAIALANGGGKPPDWQDFVGIVSLLIINSTISFIEENNAGNAAAALMAGLAPKTKAREGITEVHFLPFNPVDKRTAITYIDTEGNWHRVSKGAPEQIIELCNLREDVKRKAHAIIDKFAERGLRSLAVGRQAVPEKTKESAGEPWEFVGLLPLFDPPRHDSAETIRRALNLGVNVKMITGDQLAIGKETGRRLGMGTNMYPSSSLLGESKDESIAGIPIDELIEKADGFAGVFPADIGIAVADATDAARGASDIVLTEPGLSVIISAVLTSRAIFQRMKNYTIYAVAITIRIVLGFMLLALIWKFDFSPFMVLIIAILNDGTIMTISKDRVKPSPVPDSWKLKEIFATGTVLGTYLAVMTVVFFWLAQSSDFFTNTFGLVPLRNNEDELTAAVYLQVSIVSQALIFVTRSRSWSFVERPGFFLMIAFLIAQLVATLISVYANWTFARMKGIGWGWAGVIWLYSIIFYIPLDILKFIIRYALSGKAWDNLLQNKTAFTNKRDYGRGEREAQWALAQRTLHGKLQRVENNPTKFD
;
A
#
# COMPACT_ATOMS: atom_id res chain seq x y z
N MET A 1 36.54 36.33 -14.94
CA MET A 1 35.51 35.96 -15.92
C MET A 1 35.09 34.48 -15.86
N ALA A 2 35.63 33.63 -14.97
CA ALA A 2 35.34 32.18 -14.97
C ALA A 2 34.14 31.74 -14.10
N ALA A 3 33.65 32.56 -13.17
CA ALA A 3 32.62 32.18 -12.20
C ALA A 3 31.17 32.24 -12.75
N ASN A 4 30.91 33.04 -13.79
CA ASN A 4 29.54 33.29 -14.26
C ASN A 4 28.95 32.15 -15.12
N ASN A 5 29.78 31.31 -15.75
CA ASN A 5 29.30 30.30 -16.71
C ASN A 5 28.48 29.18 -16.04
N PHE A 6 28.84 28.77 -14.82
CA PHE A 6 28.13 27.67 -14.14
C PHE A 6 26.78 28.11 -13.57
N GLU A 7 26.62 29.39 -13.19
CA GLU A 7 25.32 29.94 -12.78
C GLU A 7 24.38 30.12 -13.98
N GLU A 8 24.90 30.50 -15.15
CA GLU A 8 24.11 30.55 -16.40
C GLU A 8 23.65 29.16 -16.87
N ILE A 9 24.45 28.11 -16.64
CA ILE A 9 24.04 26.72 -16.90
C ILE A 9 22.98 26.25 -15.88
N LYS A 10 23.13 26.63 -14.61
CA LYS A 10 22.16 26.31 -13.55
C LYS A 10 20.78 26.95 -13.80
N ASN A 11 20.75 28.14 -14.40
CA ASN A 11 19.51 28.84 -14.73
C ASN A 11 18.92 28.42 -16.10
N GLU A 12 19.38 27.32 -16.69
CA GLU A 12 18.93 26.78 -17.99
C GLU A 12 19.01 27.76 -19.17
N THR A 13 19.78 28.86 -19.03
CA THR A 13 19.92 29.87 -20.10
C THR A 13 20.70 29.37 -21.33
N VAL A 14 21.32 28.20 -21.22
CA VAL A 14 22.10 27.55 -22.28
C VAL A 14 21.57 26.13 -22.51
N ASP A 15 21.00 25.88 -23.69
CA ASP A 15 20.46 24.57 -24.08
C ASP A 15 21.57 23.64 -24.57
N LEU A 16 22.14 22.87 -23.63
CA LEU A 16 23.25 21.94 -23.90
C LEU A 16 22.86 20.77 -24.81
N GLU A 17 21.57 20.51 -25.05
CA GLU A 17 21.13 19.38 -25.90
C GLU A 17 21.33 19.64 -27.40
N ARG A 18 21.40 20.92 -27.81
CA ARG A 18 21.42 21.32 -29.23
C ARG A 18 22.76 21.84 -29.72
N ILE A 19 23.75 21.91 -28.83
CA ILE A 19 25.05 22.53 -29.09
C ILE A 19 26.06 21.43 -29.48
N PRO A 20 27.01 21.71 -30.41
CA PRO A 20 28.09 20.78 -30.74
C PRO A 20 28.90 20.37 -29.50
N ILE A 21 29.32 19.10 -29.46
CA ILE A 21 30.03 18.49 -28.31
C ILE A 21 31.28 19.30 -27.91
N GLU A 22 32.01 19.86 -28.89
CA GLU A 22 33.19 20.69 -28.64
C GLU A 22 32.86 21.97 -27.87
N GLU A 23 31.74 22.61 -28.17
CA GLU A 23 31.27 23.81 -27.46
C GLU A 23 30.70 23.46 -26.09
N VAL A 24 30.09 22.28 -25.94
CA VAL A 24 29.65 21.74 -24.64
C VAL A 24 30.85 21.55 -23.70
N PHE A 25 31.99 21.04 -24.19
CA PHE A 25 33.21 20.91 -23.39
C PHE A 25 33.77 22.28 -22.94
N VAL A 26 33.67 23.31 -23.79
CA VAL A 26 34.09 24.67 -23.47
C VAL A 26 33.16 25.31 -22.43
N GLN A 27 31.85 25.17 -22.61
CA GLN A 27 30.84 25.72 -21.71
C GLN A 27 30.84 25.04 -20.34
N LEU A 28 30.91 23.71 -20.31
CA LEU A 28 31.04 22.90 -19.09
C LEU A 28 32.46 22.90 -18.53
N GLN A 29 33.42 23.59 -19.15
CA GLN A 29 34.84 23.64 -18.76
C GLN A 29 35.38 22.25 -18.40
N CYS A 30 35.10 21.25 -19.23
CA CYS A 30 35.57 19.89 -19.04
C CYS A 30 36.44 19.45 -20.22
N THR A 31 37.34 18.52 -19.95
CA THR A 31 38.18 17.92 -21.00
C THR A 31 37.65 16.53 -21.36
N LYS A 32 38.03 16.02 -22.53
CA LYS A 32 37.67 14.64 -22.95
C LYS A 32 38.18 13.56 -21.98
N ALA A 33 39.15 13.90 -21.11
CA ALA A 33 39.71 13.01 -20.09
C ALA A 33 38.89 12.98 -18.77
N GLY A 34 37.83 13.77 -18.66
CA GLY A 34 36.98 13.86 -17.47
C GLY A 34 37.34 15.03 -16.55
N LEU A 35 36.91 14.93 -15.29
CA LEU A 35 37.07 15.94 -14.25
C LEU A 35 38.10 15.50 -13.22
N SER A 36 38.90 16.44 -12.72
CA SER A 36 39.70 16.19 -11.52
C SER A 36 38.81 16.12 -10.28
N THR A 37 39.29 15.46 -9.22
CA THR A 37 38.55 15.32 -7.94
C THR A 37 38.18 16.67 -7.32
N GLU A 38 39.04 17.68 -7.49
CA GLU A 38 38.81 19.04 -6.97
C GLU A 38 37.75 19.80 -7.77
N GLU A 39 37.72 19.64 -9.10
CA GLU A 39 36.68 20.21 -9.97
C GLU A 39 35.33 19.52 -9.76
N GLY A 40 35.34 18.20 -9.52
CA GLY A 40 34.14 17.44 -9.16
C GLY A 40 33.51 17.97 -7.86
N GLN A 41 34.32 18.25 -6.85
CA GLN A 41 33.83 18.82 -5.59
C GLN A 41 33.28 20.24 -5.78
N LYS A 42 33.97 21.10 -6.54
CA LYS A 42 33.47 22.45 -6.86
C LYS A 42 32.12 22.42 -7.58
N ARG A 43 31.89 21.44 -8.46
CA ARG A 43 30.59 21.27 -9.15
C ARG A 43 29.51 20.75 -8.22
N LEU A 44 29.83 19.84 -7.30
CA LEU A 44 28.90 19.41 -6.26
C LEU A 44 28.47 20.58 -5.38
N ASP A 45 29.35 21.55 -5.10
CA ASP A 45 29.00 22.74 -4.33
C ASP A 45 28.07 23.71 -5.10
N VAL A 46 28.20 23.79 -6.44
CA VAL A 46 27.41 24.70 -7.29
C VAL A 46 26.07 24.11 -7.73
N PHE A 47 26.09 22.87 -8.23
CA PHE A 47 24.93 22.16 -8.78
C PHE A 47 24.22 21.29 -7.75
N GLY A 48 24.89 20.96 -6.63
CA GLY A 48 24.41 19.97 -5.68
C GLY A 48 24.70 18.53 -6.14
N PRO A 49 24.50 17.55 -5.26
CA PRO A 49 24.46 16.15 -5.68
C PRO A 49 23.28 15.93 -6.63
N ASN A 50 23.42 15.03 -7.62
CA ASN A 50 22.31 14.53 -8.44
C ASN A 50 21.37 13.66 -7.58
N LYS A 51 20.63 14.32 -6.69
CA LYS A 51 19.56 13.79 -5.85
C LYS A 51 18.33 14.62 -6.15
N LEU A 52 17.16 13.98 -6.20
CA LEU A 52 15.89 14.69 -6.29
C LEU A 52 15.79 15.70 -5.14
N GLU A 53 15.43 16.95 -5.45
CA GLU A 53 15.27 18.00 -4.45
C GLU A 53 14.19 17.60 -3.43
N GLU A 54 14.61 17.31 -2.19
CA GLU A 54 13.70 17.12 -1.07
C GLU A 54 13.30 18.51 -0.54
N LYS A 55 12.03 18.89 -0.72
CA LYS A 55 11.50 20.13 -0.13
C LYS A 55 11.43 19.99 1.39
N GLU A 56 12.30 20.69 2.12
CA GLU A 56 12.19 20.78 3.57
C GLU A 56 11.02 21.68 3.96
N GLU A 57 9.90 21.09 4.36
CA GLU A 57 8.78 21.83 4.94
C GLU A 57 9.06 22.19 6.40
N SER A 58 8.80 23.43 6.77
CA SER A 58 8.89 23.84 8.17
C SER A 58 7.79 23.17 9.00
N LYS A 59 8.17 22.54 10.11
CA LYS A 59 7.23 21.84 11.02
C LYS A 59 6.12 22.75 11.53
N PHE A 60 6.41 24.04 11.72
CA PHE A 60 5.42 25.02 12.19
C PHE A 60 4.39 25.37 11.10
N LEU A 61 4.83 25.57 9.86
CA LEU A 61 3.90 25.81 8.74
C LEU A 61 3.01 24.59 8.48
N LYS A 62 3.59 23.39 8.61
CA LYS A 62 2.84 22.14 8.54
C LYS A 62 1.77 22.04 9.64
N PHE A 63 2.10 22.40 10.88
CA PHE A 63 1.12 22.50 11.97
C PHE A 63 -0.03 23.46 11.64
N LEU A 64 0.31 24.66 11.15
CA LEU A 64 -0.70 25.69 10.81
C LEU A 64 -1.58 25.25 9.63
N GLY A 65 -1.03 24.47 8.70
CA GLY A 65 -1.79 23.83 7.61
C GLY A 65 -2.93 22.94 8.10
N PHE A 66 -2.79 22.23 9.23
CA PHE A 66 -3.88 21.42 9.79
C PHE A 66 -5.05 22.24 10.31
N MET A 67 -4.81 23.48 10.75
CA MET A 67 -5.86 24.39 11.18
C MET A 67 -6.62 24.97 9.99
N TRP A 68 -6.06 24.92 8.78
CA TRP A 68 -6.58 25.56 7.58
C TRP A 68 -7.22 24.56 6.61
N ASN A 69 -8.14 23.74 7.12
CA ASN A 69 -8.93 22.81 6.31
C ASN A 69 -10.42 23.25 6.24
N PRO A 70 -11.20 22.83 5.22
CA PRO A 70 -12.58 23.27 5.07
C PRO A 70 -13.49 22.96 6.27
N LEU A 71 -13.23 21.87 7.00
CA LEU A 71 -13.99 21.53 8.21
C LEU A 71 -13.67 22.50 9.36
N SER A 72 -12.39 22.85 9.54
CA SER A 72 -11.94 23.84 10.52
C SER A 72 -12.55 25.21 10.25
N TRP A 73 -12.69 25.63 8.99
CA TRP A 73 -13.39 26.88 8.65
C TRP A 73 -14.86 26.88 9.06
N VAL A 74 -15.56 25.76 8.91
CA VAL A 74 -16.95 25.63 9.38
C VAL A 74 -17.02 25.71 10.91
N MET A 75 -16.07 25.09 11.61
CA MET A 75 -15.97 25.17 13.07
C MET A 75 -15.63 26.59 13.55
N GLU A 76 -14.74 27.29 12.86
CA GLU A 76 -14.40 28.69 13.14
C GLU A 76 -15.60 29.61 12.90
N ALA A 77 -16.33 29.41 11.80
CA ALA A 77 -17.59 30.12 11.54
C ALA A 77 -18.63 29.84 12.64
N ALA A 78 -18.73 28.60 13.14
CA ALA A 78 -19.60 28.25 14.25
C ALA A 78 -19.19 28.95 15.56
N ALA A 79 -17.88 29.02 15.84
CA ALA A 79 -17.35 29.74 17.00
C ALA A 79 -17.66 31.24 16.93
N ILE A 80 -17.46 31.86 15.77
CA ILE A 80 -17.79 33.28 15.53
C ILE A 80 -19.31 33.50 15.67
N MET A 81 -20.12 32.60 15.11
CA MET A 81 -21.58 32.67 15.19
C MET A 81 -22.08 32.61 16.64
N ALA A 82 -21.45 31.81 17.51
CA ALA A 82 -21.79 31.76 18.94
C ALA A 82 -21.63 33.12 19.63
N ILE A 83 -20.56 33.86 19.32
CA ILE A 83 -20.35 35.22 19.85
C ILE A 83 -21.32 36.23 19.19
N ALA A 84 -21.46 36.17 17.87
CA ALA A 84 -22.24 37.15 17.10
C ALA A 84 -23.73 37.12 17.45
N LEU A 85 -24.32 35.93 17.60
CA LEU A 85 -25.73 35.78 17.97
C LEU A 85 -25.99 36.16 19.43
N ALA A 86 -25.03 35.95 20.33
CA ALA A 86 -25.19 36.30 21.73
C ALA A 86 -25.18 37.82 21.97
N ASN A 87 -24.44 38.59 21.16
CA ASN A 87 -24.38 40.06 21.26
C ASN A 87 -25.67 40.77 20.78
N GLY A 88 -26.59 40.09 20.11
CA GLY A 88 -27.81 40.69 19.53
C GLY A 88 -29.04 40.72 20.46
N GLY A 89 -29.02 40.02 21.59
CA GLY A 89 -30.24 39.72 22.38
C GLY A 89 -30.22 40.10 23.86
N GLY A 90 -29.22 40.86 24.34
CA GLY A 90 -29.10 41.23 25.76
C GLY A 90 -28.78 40.06 26.72
N LYS A 91 -28.41 38.90 26.19
CA LYS A 91 -27.85 37.77 26.95
C LYS A 91 -26.32 37.92 27.05
N PRO A 92 -25.67 37.44 28.12
CA PRO A 92 -24.22 37.42 28.17
C PRO A 92 -23.66 36.58 27.01
N PRO A 93 -22.56 37.02 26.35
CA PRO A 93 -21.91 36.26 25.29
C PRO A 93 -21.49 34.86 25.77
N ASP A 94 -21.80 33.82 24.97
CA ASP A 94 -21.46 32.42 25.22
C ASP A 94 -19.96 32.14 24.98
N TRP A 95 -19.10 32.86 25.72
CA TRP A 95 -17.64 32.74 25.64
C TRP A 95 -17.15 31.31 25.91
N GLN A 96 -17.88 30.55 26.70
CA GLN A 96 -17.52 29.19 27.06
C GLN A 96 -17.60 28.24 25.85
N ASP A 97 -18.63 28.38 25.01
CA ASP A 97 -18.76 27.59 23.78
C ASP A 97 -17.70 27.98 22.76
N PHE A 98 -17.41 29.29 22.61
CA PHE A 98 -16.32 29.76 21.76
C PHE A 98 -14.96 29.17 22.19
N VAL A 99 -14.60 29.32 23.47
CA VAL A 99 -13.35 28.77 24.02
C VAL A 99 -13.32 27.25 23.89
N GLY A 100 -14.45 26.58 24.08
CA GLY A 100 -14.59 25.15 23.89
C GLY A 100 -14.30 24.72 22.45
N ILE A 101 -14.90 25.37 21.46
CA ILE A 101 -14.69 25.07 20.04
C ILE A 101 -13.23 25.33 19.62
N VAL A 102 -12.64 26.46 20.06
CA VAL A 102 -11.23 26.78 19.78
C VAL A 102 -10.30 25.74 20.43
N SER A 103 -10.61 25.30 21.65
CA SER A 103 -9.84 24.26 22.34
C SER A 103 -9.91 22.93 21.60
N LEU A 104 -11.10 22.53 21.09
CA LEU A 104 -11.25 21.33 20.27
C LEU A 104 -10.41 21.42 19.00
N LEU A 105 -10.41 22.56 18.30
CA LEU A 105 -9.57 22.76 17.11
C LEU A 105 -8.08 22.57 17.44
N ILE A 106 -7.60 23.17 18.53
CA ILE A 106 -6.19 23.04 18.96
C ILE A 106 -5.83 21.59 19.28
N ILE A 107 -6.69 20.89 20.02
CA ILE A 107 -6.50 19.47 20.36
C ILE A 107 -6.43 18.62 19.09
N ASN A 108 -7.39 18.79 18.17
CA ASN A 108 -7.45 18.04 16.92
C ASN A 108 -6.23 18.30 16.02
N SER A 109 -5.80 19.55 15.90
CA SER A 109 -4.58 19.90 15.14
C SER A 109 -3.32 19.32 15.77
N THR A 110 -3.23 19.32 17.11
CA THR A 110 -2.07 18.75 17.83
C THR A 110 -1.98 17.24 17.67
N ILE A 111 -3.09 16.52 17.81
CA ILE A 111 -3.14 15.07 17.59
C ILE A 111 -2.74 14.75 16.14
N SER A 112 -3.32 15.46 15.17
CA SER A 112 -3.04 15.24 13.74
C SER A 112 -1.57 15.48 13.40
N PHE A 113 -0.97 16.56 13.93
CA PHE A 113 0.43 16.89 13.70
C PHE A 113 1.39 15.85 14.28
N ILE A 114 1.15 15.40 15.52
CA ILE A 114 1.99 14.39 16.18
C ILE A 114 1.93 13.07 15.39
N GLU A 115 0.74 12.66 14.98
CA GLU A 115 0.54 11.40 14.26
C GLU A 115 1.18 11.42 12.87
N GLU A 116 1.06 12.54 12.14
CA GLU A 116 1.70 12.70 10.83
C GLU A 116 3.23 12.76 10.93
N ASN A 117 3.78 13.48 11.91
CA ASN A 117 5.23 13.55 12.10
C ASN A 117 5.83 12.20 12.48
N ASN A 118 5.13 11.41 13.30
CA ASN A 118 5.56 10.05 13.64
C ASN A 118 5.53 9.11 12.42
N ALA A 119 4.48 9.21 11.58
CA ALA A 119 4.40 8.46 10.33
C ALA A 119 5.51 8.86 9.35
N GLY A 120 5.83 10.15 9.24
CA GLY A 120 6.92 10.65 8.38
C GLY A 120 8.30 10.14 8.79
N ASN A 121 8.61 10.15 10.09
CA ASN A 121 9.89 9.63 10.60
C ASN A 121 10.07 8.13 10.33
N ALA A 122 9.00 7.34 10.44
CA ALA A 122 9.04 5.91 10.13
C ALA A 122 9.31 5.64 8.64
N ALA A 123 8.75 6.45 7.75
CA ALA A 123 9.00 6.35 6.31
C ALA A 123 10.45 6.70 5.94
N ALA A 124 11.03 7.75 6.56
CA ALA A 124 12.40 8.17 6.31
C ALA A 124 13.45 7.11 6.70
N ALA A 125 13.23 6.39 7.81
CA ALA A 125 14.14 5.33 8.27
C ALA A 125 14.23 4.14 7.29
N LEU A 126 13.18 3.89 6.50
CA LEU A 126 13.14 2.83 5.49
C LEU A 126 14.05 3.14 4.30
N MET A 127 14.24 4.42 3.96
CA MET A 127 14.95 4.85 2.75
C MET A 127 16.48 4.84 2.90
N ALA A 128 17.02 4.82 4.12
CA ALA A 128 18.46 5.01 4.39
C ALA A 128 19.34 3.74 4.24
N GLY A 129 18.76 2.57 3.94
CA GLY A 129 19.40 1.26 4.19
C GLY A 129 20.19 0.60 3.04
N LEU A 130 20.38 1.23 1.88
CA LEU A 130 20.79 0.51 0.67
C LEU A 130 22.07 1.08 0.03
N ALA A 131 23.23 0.50 0.35
CA ALA A 131 24.47 0.68 -0.40
C ALA A 131 25.16 -0.68 -0.61
N PRO A 132 25.26 -1.20 -1.84
CA PRO A 132 25.94 -2.47 -2.10
C PRO A 132 27.47 -2.30 -2.02
N LYS A 133 28.14 -3.25 -1.36
CA LYS A 133 29.60 -3.40 -1.33
C LYS A 133 30.01 -4.58 -2.21
N THR A 134 30.82 -4.32 -3.24
CA THR A 134 31.37 -5.35 -4.12
C THR A 134 32.71 -5.87 -3.59
N LYS A 135 32.91 -7.19 -3.59
CA LYS A 135 34.23 -7.82 -3.37
C LYS A 135 34.71 -8.45 -4.67
N ALA A 136 35.93 -8.12 -5.08
CA ALA A 136 36.61 -8.73 -6.22
C ALA A 136 37.19 -10.11 -5.84
N ARG A 137 37.36 -10.98 -6.84
CA ARG A 137 37.96 -12.32 -6.72
C ARG A 137 39.49 -12.21 -6.67
N GLU A 138 40.14 -13.00 -5.81
CA GLU A 138 41.62 -13.02 -5.68
C GLU A 138 42.30 -13.55 -6.96
N GLY A 139 43.45 -12.95 -7.31
CA GLY A 139 44.38 -13.45 -8.35
C GLY A 139 44.21 -12.85 -9.75
N ILE A 140 43.30 -11.89 -9.95
CA ILE A 140 43.12 -11.20 -11.24
C ILE A 140 43.17 -9.69 -10.99
N THR A 141 44.04 -8.98 -11.72
CA THR A 141 44.05 -7.52 -11.69
C THR A 141 43.15 -7.01 -12.80
N GLU A 142 41.98 -6.49 -12.43
CA GLU A 142 41.06 -5.83 -13.36
C GLU A 142 41.70 -4.53 -13.87
N VAL A 143 41.73 -4.38 -15.19
CA VAL A 143 42.25 -3.18 -15.86
C VAL A 143 41.12 -2.25 -16.30
N HIS A 144 40.06 -2.86 -16.85
CA HIS A 144 38.90 -2.16 -17.36
C HIS A 144 37.70 -3.12 -17.44
N PHE A 145 36.55 -2.68 -16.93
CA PHE A 145 35.29 -3.37 -17.05
C PHE A 145 34.34 -2.57 -17.94
N LEU A 146 33.86 -3.20 -19.00
CA LEU A 146 32.77 -2.73 -19.83
C LEU A 146 31.45 -3.22 -19.20
N PRO A 147 30.67 -2.34 -18.56
CA PRO A 147 29.41 -2.70 -17.92
C PRO A 147 28.36 -3.11 -18.94
N PHE A 148 27.27 -3.69 -18.44
CA PHE A 148 26.19 -4.16 -19.29
C PHE A 148 25.45 -2.97 -19.90
N ASN A 149 25.32 -2.97 -21.23
CA ASN A 149 24.48 -2.03 -21.96
C ASN A 149 23.28 -2.79 -22.57
N PRO A 150 22.03 -2.34 -22.37
CA PRO A 150 20.85 -2.94 -23.00
C PRO A 150 20.90 -3.03 -24.53
N VAL A 151 21.65 -2.13 -25.19
CA VAL A 151 21.84 -2.12 -26.64
C VAL A 151 22.83 -3.22 -27.06
N ASP A 152 24.02 -3.24 -26.46
CA ASP A 152 25.09 -4.19 -26.80
C ASP A 152 24.86 -5.60 -26.24
N LYS A 153 23.99 -5.72 -25.22
CA LYS A 153 23.61 -6.95 -24.49
C LYS A 153 24.80 -7.82 -24.06
N ARG A 154 25.94 -7.20 -23.77
CA ARG A 154 27.17 -7.88 -23.33
C ARG A 154 27.87 -7.09 -22.23
N THR A 155 28.72 -7.79 -21.51
CA THR A 155 29.72 -7.23 -20.59
C THR A 155 31.08 -7.73 -21.03
N ALA A 156 32.12 -6.95 -20.77
CA ALA A 156 33.49 -7.41 -21.01
C ALA A 156 34.39 -6.98 -19.87
N ILE A 157 35.38 -7.80 -19.55
CA ILE A 157 36.44 -7.44 -18.60
C ILE A 157 37.78 -7.62 -19.31
N THR A 158 38.62 -6.60 -19.19
CA THR A 158 40.03 -6.65 -19.56
C THR A 158 40.81 -6.81 -18.26
N TYR A 159 41.62 -7.86 -18.19
CA TYR A 159 42.36 -8.18 -16.99
C TYR A 159 43.78 -8.64 -17.30
N ILE A 160 44.63 -8.51 -16.29
CA ILE A 160 45.99 -9.02 -16.29
C ILE A 160 45.97 -10.32 -15.47
N ASP A 161 46.46 -11.38 -16.08
CA ASP A 161 46.67 -12.65 -15.38
C ASP A 161 47.92 -12.61 -14.49
N THR A 162 48.16 -13.68 -13.73
CA THR A 162 49.35 -13.81 -12.87
C THR A 162 50.67 -13.83 -13.65
N GLU A 163 50.63 -14.05 -14.97
CA GLU A 163 51.79 -14.11 -15.86
C GLU A 163 52.06 -12.77 -16.57
N GLY A 164 51.25 -11.74 -16.33
CA GLY A 164 51.39 -10.41 -16.92
C GLY A 164 50.85 -10.30 -18.35
N ASN A 165 50.07 -11.27 -18.81
CA ASN A 165 49.38 -11.24 -20.10
C ASN A 165 48.02 -10.57 -19.97
N TRP A 166 47.66 -9.81 -21.00
CA TRP A 166 46.39 -9.10 -21.05
C TRP A 166 45.36 -9.94 -21.81
N HIS A 167 44.27 -10.26 -21.12
CA HIS A 167 43.14 -10.97 -21.70
C HIS A 167 41.92 -10.08 -21.64
N ARG A 168 41.06 -10.23 -22.65
CA ARG A 168 39.72 -9.64 -22.64
C ARG A 168 38.72 -10.77 -22.82
N VAL A 169 37.79 -10.88 -21.89
CA VAL A 169 36.70 -11.86 -21.95
C VAL A 169 35.38 -11.13 -21.95
N SER A 170 34.44 -11.60 -22.76
CA SER A 170 33.10 -11.05 -22.86
C SER A 170 32.05 -12.12 -22.64
N LYS A 171 30.99 -11.76 -21.93
CA LYS A 171 29.79 -12.57 -21.77
C LYS A 171 28.57 -11.76 -22.17
N GLY A 172 27.61 -12.38 -22.83
CA GLY A 172 26.41 -11.67 -23.30
C GLY A 172 25.36 -12.57 -23.92
N ALA A 173 24.38 -11.92 -24.55
CA ALA A 173 23.37 -12.60 -25.36
C ALA A 173 24.06 -13.41 -26.48
N PRO A 174 23.64 -14.66 -26.73
CA PRO A 174 24.31 -15.52 -27.70
C PRO A 174 24.43 -14.92 -29.10
N GLU A 175 23.38 -14.26 -29.60
CA GLU A 175 23.37 -13.62 -30.91
C GLU A 175 24.49 -12.57 -31.04
N GLN A 176 24.67 -11.74 -30.02
CA GLN A 176 25.67 -10.67 -30.00
C GLN A 176 27.11 -11.20 -29.93
N ILE A 177 27.34 -12.26 -29.15
CA ILE A 177 28.67 -12.87 -29.05
C ILE A 177 29.00 -13.68 -30.32
N ILE A 178 28.00 -14.31 -30.94
CA ILE A 178 28.16 -15.03 -32.22
C ILE A 178 28.57 -14.05 -33.33
N GLU A 179 27.94 -12.89 -33.38
CA GLU A 179 28.28 -11.81 -34.32
C GLU A 179 29.67 -11.24 -34.02
N LEU A 180 29.99 -11.02 -32.75
CA LEU A 180 31.31 -10.52 -32.31
C LEU A 180 32.47 -11.46 -32.69
N CYS A 181 32.26 -12.78 -32.60
CA CYS A 181 33.26 -13.79 -32.95
C CYS A 181 33.31 -14.10 -34.45
N ASN A 182 32.44 -13.47 -35.27
CA ASN A 182 32.32 -13.69 -36.71
C ASN A 182 32.39 -15.18 -37.11
N LEU A 183 31.53 -15.99 -36.47
CA LEU A 183 31.57 -17.44 -36.62
C LEU A 183 31.26 -17.91 -38.05
N ARG A 184 31.91 -19.01 -38.46
CA ARG A 184 31.57 -19.71 -39.71
C ARG A 184 30.12 -20.22 -39.67
N GLU A 185 29.46 -20.19 -40.82
CA GLU A 185 28.02 -20.51 -40.96
C GLU A 185 27.61 -21.94 -40.54
N ASP A 186 28.55 -22.89 -40.53
CA ASP A 186 28.34 -24.24 -40.02
C ASP A 186 28.32 -24.28 -38.47
N VAL A 187 29.24 -23.57 -37.83
CA VAL A 187 29.34 -23.46 -36.36
C VAL A 187 28.20 -22.60 -35.81
N LYS A 188 27.83 -21.53 -36.51
CA LYS A 188 26.69 -20.69 -36.18
C LYS A 188 25.37 -21.47 -36.14
N ARG A 189 25.11 -22.30 -37.16
CA ARG A 189 23.93 -23.19 -37.17
C ARG A 189 23.92 -24.19 -36.01
N LYS A 190 25.07 -24.78 -35.68
CA LYS A 190 25.20 -25.66 -34.51
C LYS A 190 24.93 -24.91 -33.20
N ALA A 191 25.44 -23.70 -33.05
CA ALA A 191 25.19 -22.86 -31.87
C ALA A 191 23.70 -22.55 -31.70
N HIS A 192 23.00 -22.12 -32.76
CA HIS A 192 21.56 -21.89 -32.73
C HIS A 192 20.76 -23.15 -32.35
N ALA A 193 21.09 -24.32 -32.93
CA ALA A 193 20.41 -25.57 -32.58
C ALA A 193 20.60 -25.95 -31.10
N ILE A 194 21.75 -25.65 -30.49
CA ILE A 194 21.98 -25.89 -29.06
C ILE A 194 21.20 -24.89 -28.19
N ILE A 195 21.13 -23.62 -28.60
CA ILE A 195 20.34 -22.58 -27.93
C ILE A 195 18.86 -22.98 -27.90
N ASP A 196 18.30 -23.43 -29.02
CA ASP A 196 16.91 -23.88 -29.09
C ASP A 196 16.67 -25.09 -28.18
N LYS A 197 17.59 -26.06 -28.17
CA LYS A 197 17.54 -27.22 -27.25
C LYS A 197 17.62 -26.82 -25.78
N PHE A 198 18.32 -25.74 -25.44
CA PHE A 198 18.31 -25.17 -24.09
C PHE A 198 16.97 -24.49 -23.80
N ALA A 199 16.42 -23.72 -24.74
CA ALA A 199 15.13 -23.06 -24.60
C ALA A 199 13.97 -24.05 -24.40
N GLU A 200 13.93 -25.18 -25.13
CA GLU A 200 12.95 -26.27 -24.95
C GLU A 200 12.99 -26.87 -23.53
N ARG A 201 14.14 -26.84 -22.88
CA ARG A 201 14.33 -27.33 -21.50
C ARG A 201 14.05 -26.25 -20.45
N GLY A 202 13.73 -25.03 -20.87
CA GLY A 202 13.57 -23.85 -20.02
C GLY A 202 14.90 -23.33 -19.45
N LEU A 203 16.00 -23.49 -20.20
CA LEU A 203 17.32 -23.03 -19.83
C LEU A 203 17.66 -21.78 -20.65
N ARG A 204 18.11 -20.73 -19.97
CA ARG A 204 18.63 -19.52 -20.61
C ARG A 204 20.04 -19.78 -21.12
N SER A 205 20.33 -19.33 -22.34
CA SER A 205 21.67 -19.47 -22.93
C SER A 205 22.49 -18.19 -22.76
N LEU A 206 23.72 -18.32 -22.26
CA LEU A 206 24.71 -17.24 -22.20
C LEU A 206 25.94 -17.65 -23.00
N ALA A 207 26.43 -16.78 -23.88
CA ALA A 207 27.63 -17.05 -24.65
C ALA A 207 28.85 -16.34 -24.04
N VAL A 208 30.01 -16.97 -24.21
CA VAL A 208 31.30 -16.42 -23.76
C VAL A 208 32.26 -16.37 -24.93
N GLY A 209 32.89 -15.21 -25.10
CA GLY A 209 33.99 -14.98 -26.03
C GLY A 209 35.25 -14.56 -25.29
N ARG A 210 36.40 -14.86 -25.86
CA ARG A 210 37.72 -14.44 -25.35
C ARG A 210 38.56 -13.87 -26.49
N GLN A 211 39.41 -12.91 -26.18
CA GLN A 211 40.50 -12.49 -27.06
C GLN A 211 41.74 -12.17 -26.23
N ALA A 212 42.92 -12.30 -26.84
CA ALA A 212 44.16 -11.76 -26.30
C ALA A 212 44.31 -10.27 -26.67
N VAL A 213 45.03 -9.52 -25.85
CA VAL A 213 45.39 -8.11 -26.15
C VAL A 213 46.93 -7.99 -26.15
N PRO A 214 47.61 -8.33 -27.26
CA PRO A 214 49.07 -8.36 -27.32
C PRO A 214 49.71 -6.99 -27.10
N GLU A 215 49.02 -5.93 -27.52
CA GLU A 215 49.48 -4.53 -27.42
C GLU A 215 49.48 -4.00 -25.98
N LYS A 216 48.94 -4.75 -25.00
CA LYS A 216 48.88 -4.40 -23.57
C LYS A 216 48.36 -2.98 -23.28
N THR A 217 47.47 -2.47 -24.14
CA THR A 217 46.82 -1.16 -24.00
C THR A 217 45.31 -1.33 -23.88
N LYS A 218 44.65 -0.41 -23.16
CA LYS A 218 43.21 -0.47 -22.89
C LYS A 218 42.37 -0.27 -24.16
N GLU A 219 42.82 0.62 -25.03
CA GLU A 219 42.11 1.07 -26.24
C GLU A 219 42.33 0.16 -27.46
N SER A 220 43.27 -0.78 -27.38
CA SER A 220 43.51 -1.72 -28.47
C SER A 220 42.30 -2.60 -28.74
N ALA A 221 42.03 -2.80 -30.04
CA ALA A 221 41.01 -3.73 -30.51
C ALA A 221 41.31 -5.18 -30.11
N GLY A 222 42.59 -5.53 -29.91
CA GLY A 222 43.06 -6.88 -29.63
C GLY A 222 42.95 -7.83 -30.83
N GLU A 223 43.14 -9.12 -30.57
CA GLU A 223 43.00 -10.17 -31.59
C GLU A 223 41.52 -10.50 -31.90
N PRO A 224 41.22 -11.21 -33.01
CA PRO A 224 39.87 -11.69 -33.30
C PRO A 224 39.27 -12.47 -32.12
N TRP A 225 37.99 -12.24 -31.84
CA TRP A 225 37.29 -12.91 -30.76
C TRP A 225 37.14 -14.42 -31.04
N GLU A 226 37.58 -15.22 -30.09
CA GLU A 226 37.36 -16.65 -30.05
C GLU A 226 36.05 -16.96 -29.33
N PHE A 227 35.16 -17.69 -30.00
CA PHE A 227 33.94 -18.20 -29.37
C PHE A 227 34.30 -19.39 -28.47
N VAL A 228 34.22 -19.19 -27.16
CA VAL A 228 34.59 -20.21 -26.18
C VAL A 228 33.49 -21.23 -25.99
N GLY A 229 32.23 -20.77 -25.91
CA GLY A 229 31.10 -21.68 -25.78
C GLY A 229 29.81 -21.05 -25.26
N LEU A 230 28.80 -21.92 -25.13
CA LEU A 230 27.48 -21.61 -24.60
C LEU A 230 27.33 -22.24 -23.21
N LEU A 231 26.84 -21.46 -22.26
CA LEU A 231 26.50 -21.92 -20.92
C LEU A 231 24.97 -21.92 -20.75
N PRO A 232 24.37 -23.07 -20.40
CA PRO A 232 22.98 -23.09 -19.96
C PRO A 232 22.89 -22.58 -18.52
N LEU A 233 22.10 -21.54 -18.33
CA LEU A 233 21.71 -20.99 -17.04
C LEU A 233 20.30 -21.48 -16.73
N PHE A 234 20.13 -22.03 -15.54
CA PHE A 234 18.81 -22.34 -15.02
C PHE A 234 18.47 -21.29 -13.97
N ASP A 235 17.35 -20.60 -14.17
CA ASP A 235 16.77 -19.73 -13.15
C ASP A 235 15.63 -20.50 -12.46
N PRO A 236 15.91 -21.20 -11.34
CA PRO A 236 14.87 -21.96 -10.67
C PRO A 236 13.82 -21.00 -10.11
N PRO A 237 12.52 -21.31 -10.28
CA PRO A 237 11.49 -20.55 -9.60
C PRO A 237 11.71 -20.63 -8.09
N ARG A 238 11.42 -19.54 -7.37
CA ARG A 238 11.50 -19.55 -5.91
C ARG A 238 10.50 -20.56 -5.35
N HIS A 239 10.87 -21.19 -4.25
CA HIS A 239 10.09 -22.27 -3.63
C HIS A 239 8.65 -21.84 -3.26
N ASP A 240 8.44 -20.56 -2.98
CA ASP A 240 7.18 -19.96 -2.58
C ASP A 240 6.34 -19.45 -3.76
N SER A 241 6.91 -19.36 -4.97
CA SER A 241 6.26 -18.68 -6.12
C SER A 241 4.98 -19.39 -6.55
N ALA A 242 5.01 -20.73 -6.68
CA ALA A 242 3.84 -21.50 -7.09
C ALA A 242 2.68 -21.41 -6.07
N GLU A 243 2.98 -21.46 -4.77
CA GLU A 243 1.98 -21.27 -3.72
C GLU A 243 1.43 -19.84 -3.72
N THR A 244 2.32 -18.86 -3.93
CA THR A 244 1.96 -17.44 -3.97
C THR A 244 1.03 -17.13 -5.13
N ILE A 245 1.28 -17.69 -6.31
CA ILE A 245 0.39 -17.56 -7.49
C ILE A 245 -1.00 -18.12 -7.17
N ARG A 246 -1.08 -19.31 -6.58
CA ARG A 246 -2.36 -19.90 -6.15
C ARG A 246 -3.06 -19.03 -5.12
N ARG A 247 -2.32 -18.48 -4.15
CA ARG A 247 -2.85 -17.57 -3.13
C ARG A 247 -3.37 -16.27 -3.75
N ALA A 248 -2.65 -15.72 -4.73
CA ALA A 248 -3.08 -14.54 -5.48
C ALA A 248 -4.41 -14.80 -6.20
N LEU A 249 -4.52 -15.94 -6.89
CA LEU A 249 -5.73 -16.35 -7.59
C LEU A 249 -6.92 -16.51 -6.62
N ASN A 250 -6.71 -17.15 -5.47
CA ASN A 250 -7.72 -17.25 -4.40
C ASN A 250 -8.15 -15.89 -3.84
N LEU A 251 -7.29 -14.87 -3.95
CA LEU A 251 -7.58 -13.48 -3.57
C LEU A 251 -8.20 -12.67 -4.72
N GLY A 252 -8.50 -13.29 -5.85
CA GLY A 252 -9.02 -12.63 -7.05
C GLY A 252 -8.00 -11.74 -7.75
N VAL A 253 -6.70 -12.01 -7.60
CA VAL A 253 -5.62 -11.32 -8.32
C VAL A 253 -5.02 -12.28 -9.33
N ASN A 254 -5.22 -11.99 -10.62
CA ASN A 254 -4.62 -12.77 -11.69
C ASN A 254 -3.15 -12.37 -11.87
N VAL A 255 -2.24 -13.33 -11.88
CA VAL A 255 -0.79 -13.11 -12.04
C VAL A 255 -0.41 -13.45 -13.46
N LYS A 256 0.14 -12.49 -14.19
CA LYS A 256 0.61 -12.66 -15.57
C LYS A 256 2.13 -12.57 -15.62
N MET A 257 2.77 -13.51 -16.31
CA MET A 257 4.23 -13.50 -16.46
C MET A 257 4.65 -12.46 -17.49
N ILE A 258 5.59 -11.58 -17.14
CA ILE A 258 6.29 -10.71 -18.09
C ILE A 258 7.76 -11.12 -18.07
N THR A 259 8.30 -11.52 -19.22
CA THR A 259 9.71 -11.94 -19.33
C THR A 259 10.38 -11.37 -20.58
N GLY A 260 11.67 -11.03 -20.45
CA GLY A 260 12.53 -10.70 -21.59
C GLY A 260 13.11 -11.94 -22.29
N ASP A 261 12.86 -13.14 -21.77
CA ASP A 261 13.28 -14.38 -22.40
C ASP A 261 12.40 -14.75 -23.60
N GLN A 262 12.88 -15.70 -24.41
CA GLN A 262 12.12 -16.26 -25.51
C GLN A 262 10.85 -16.96 -25.02
N LEU A 263 9.82 -16.96 -25.87
CA LEU A 263 8.49 -17.51 -25.55
C LEU A 263 8.53 -18.97 -25.06
N ALA A 264 9.40 -19.80 -25.61
CA ALA A 264 9.54 -21.21 -25.21
C ALA A 264 9.95 -21.35 -23.74
N ILE A 265 10.90 -20.52 -23.29
CA ILE A 265 11.38 -20.51 -21.89
C ILE A 265 10.27 -20.04 -20.96
N GLY A 266 9.55 -18.98 -21.35
CA GLY A 266 8.40 -18.47 -20.60
C GLY A 266 7.32 -19.55 -20.41
N LYS A 267 6.92 -20.24 -21.49
CA LYS A 267 5.90 -21.30 -21.45
C LYS A 267 6.30 -22.46 -20.53
N GLU A 268 7.56 -22.93 -20.62
CA GLU A 268 8.05 -24.00 -19.75
C GLU A 268 8.10 -23.58 -18.28
N THR A 269 8.52 -22.34 -18.01
CA THR A 269 8.55 -21.78 -16.65
C THR A 269 7.13 -21.61 -16.09
N GLY A 270 6.20 -21.09 -16.88
CA GLY A 270 4.78 -20.97 -16.54
C GLY A 270 4.12 -22.32 -16.24
N ARG A 271 4.43 -23.34 -17.03
CA ARG A 271 3.97 -24.73 -16.80
C ARG A 271 4.44 -25.27 -15.45
N ARG A 272 5.70 -25.05 -15.08
CA ARG A 272 6.27 -25.51 -13.78
C ARG A 272 5.67 -24.75 -12.60
N LEU A 273 5.40 -23.46 -12.76
CA LEU A 273 4.80 -22.60 -11.74
C LEU A 273 3.28 -22.81 -11.60
N GLY A 274 2.63 -23.44 -12.58
CA GLY A 274 1.18 -23.65 -12.61
C GLY A 274 0.39 -22.40 -13.01
N MET A 275 0.99 -21.49 -13.79
CA MET A 275 0.33 -20.28 -14.31
C MET A 275 -0.44 -20.52 -15.60
N GLY A 276 -0.16 -21.61 -16.31
CA GLY A 276 -0.68 -21.86 -17.65
C GLY A 276 0.40 -21.67 -18.72
N THR A 277 -0.01 -21.84 -19.98
CA THR A 277 0.89 -21.81 -21.16
C THR A 277 0.36 -20.92 -22.29
N ASN A 278 -0.75 -20.21 -22.06
CA ASN A 278 -1.35 -19.28 -23.00
C ASN A 278 -0.57 -17.97 -23.03
N MET A 279 0.69 -18.04 -23.46
CA MET A 279 1.62 -16.92 -23.53
C MET A 279 1.87 -16.46 -24.96
N TYR A 280 2.07 -15.17 -25.13
CA TYR A 280 2.22 -14.50 -26.42
C TYR A 280 3.55 -13.72 -26.50
N PRO A 281 4.13 -13.53 -27.70
CA PRO A 281 5.29 -12.66 -27.86
C PRO A 281 4.87 -11.18 -27.76
N SER A 282 5.81 -10.31 -27.39
CA SER A 282 5.60 -8.86 -27.29
C SER A 282 5.14 -8.21 -28.60
N SER A 283 5.54 -8.75 -29.76
CA SER A 283 5.07 -8.29 -31.07
C SER A 283 3.55 -8.41 -31.25
N SER A 284 2.90 -9.34 -30.54
CA SER A 284 1.43 -9.46 -30.55
C SER A 284 0.73 -8.31 -29.83
N LEU A 285 1.39 -7.66 -28.86
CA LEU A 285 0.86 -6.46 -28.20
C LEU A 285 0.96 -5.21 -29.08
N LEU A 286 1.94 -5.18 -30.00
CA LEU A 286 2.19 -4.06 -30.91
C LEU A 286 1.33 -4.12 -32.19
N GLY A 287 0.43 -5.11 -32.31
CA GLY A 287 -0.39 -5.32 -33.51
C GLY A 287 0.37 -5.95 -34.69
N GLU A 288 1.67 -6.18 -34.56
CA GLU A 288 2.53 -6.83 -35.56
C GLU A 288 2.50 -8.36 -35.42
N SER A 289 1.30 -8.94 -35.48
CA SER A 289 1.13 -10.40 -35.42
C SER A 289 1.25 -11.01 -36.81
N LYS A 290 2.08 -12.06 -36.96
CA LYS A 290 2.17 -12.88 -38.18
C LYS A 290 1.04 -13.92 -38.30
N ASP A 291 0.32 -14.18 -37.19
CA ASP A 291 -0.76 -15.16 -37.11
C ASP A 291 -2.14 -14.48 -37.27
N GLU A 292 -2.86 -14.83 -38.34
CA GLU A 292 -4.20 -14.29 -38.66
C GLU A 292 -5.25 -14.55 -37.54
N SER A 293 -5.05 -15.60 -36.72
CA SER A 293 -5.94 -15.94 -35.61
C SER A 293 -5.79 -15.02 -34.38
N ILE A 294 -4.64 -14.34 -34.24
CA ILE A 294 -4.32 -13.44 -33.13
C ILE A 294 -4.62 -11.99 -33.51
N ALA A 295 -4.49 -11.66 -34.80
CA ALA A 295 -4.77 -10.34 -35.37
C ALA A 295 -6.23 -9.87 -35.18
N GLY A 296 -7.18 -10.79 -34.99
CA GLY A 296 -8.60 -10.48 -34.82
C GLY A 296 -9.08 -10.25 -33.39
N ILE A 297 -8.22 -10.46 -32.38
CA ILE A 297 -8.61 -10.30 -30.96
C ILE A 297 -8.26 -8.86 -30.51
N PRO A 298 -9.20 -8.10 -29.93
CA PRO A 298 -8.90 -6.82 -29.32
C PRO A 298 -7.79 -6.95 -28.25
N ILE A 299 -6.88 -5.98 -28.20
CA ILE A 299 -5.72 -6.01 -27.28
C ILE A 299 -6.16 -6.21 -25.82
N ASP A 300 -7.27 -5.59 -25.41
CA ASP A 300 -7.81 -5.72 -24.06
C ASP A 300 -8.20 -7.16 -23.71
N GLU A 301 -8.84 -7.86 -24.65
CA GLU A 301 -9.25 -9.25 -24.49
C GLU A 301 -8.04 -10.21 -24.53
N LEU A 302 -7.05 -9.89 -25.35
CA LEU A 302 -5.77 -10.62 -25.38
C LEU A 302 -5.04 -10.49 -24.04
N ILE A 303 -4.97 -9.28 -23.48
CA ILE A 303 -4.37 -9.02 -22.16
C ILE A 303 -5.16 -9.78 -21.08
N GLU A 304 -6.48 -9.78 -21.12
CA GLU A 304 -7.30 -10.47 -20.12
C GLU A 304 -7.11 -11.99 -20.16
N LYS A 305 -7.09 -12.58 -21.35
CA LYS A 305 -6.99 -14.04 -21.56
C LYS A 305 -5.57 -14.60 -21.48
N ALA A 306 -4.53 -13.79 -21.69
CA ALA A 306 -3.14 -14.25 -21.70
C ALA A 306 -2.62 -14.59 -20.29
N ASP A 307 -1.83 -15.67 -20.18
CA ASP A 307 -1.11 -16.03 -18.97
C ASP A 307 0.22 -15.26 -18.83
N GLY A 308 0.71 -14.67 -19.93
CA GLY A 308 1.93 -13.88 -19.92
C GLY A 308 2.43 -13.45 -21.30
N PHE A 309 3.43 -12.57 -21.30
CA PHE A 309 4.07 -12.01 -22.47
C PHE A 309 5.60 -12.20 -22.41
N ALA A 310 6.18 -12.60 -23.54
CA ALA A 310 7.61 -12.89 -23.67
C ALA A 310 8.30 -11.91 -24.64
N GLY A 311 9.60 -11.68 -24.44
CA GLY A 311 10.35 -10.68 -25.21
C GLY A 311 9.91 -9.24 -24.95
N VAL A 312 9.33 -8.96 -23.78
CA VAL A 312 8.91 -7.61 -23.38
C VAL A 312 10.08 -6.91 -22.68
N PHE A 313 10.44 -5.72 -23.15
CA PHE A 313 11.35 -4.84 -22.42
C PHE A 313 10.54 -3.97 -21.45
N PRO A 314 10.99 -3.81 -20.21
CA PRO A 314 10.27 -3.02 -19.24
C PRO A 314 10.24 -1.55 -19.67
N ALA A 315 9.05 -1.07 -20.01
CA ALA A 315 8.68 0.33 -19.98
C ALA A 315 7.50 0.43 -19.01
N ASP A 316 7.59 1.37 -18.07
CA ASP A 316 6.58 1.68 -17.06
C ASP A 316 6.30 0.56 -16.04
N ILE A 317 7.12 0.52 -14.99
CA ILE A 317 6.97 -0.44 -13.88
C ILE A 317 6.35 0.27 -12.68
N GLY A 318 5.10 -0.07 -12.33
CA GLY A 318 4.44 0.43 -11.11
C GLY A 318 5.02 -0.13 -9.79
N ILE A 319 5.75 -1.26 -9.84
CA ILE A 319 6.38 -1.90 -8.67
C ILE A 319 7.86 -2.20 -8.92
N ALA A 320 8.78 -1.41 -8.34
CA ALA A 320 10.21 -1.68 -8.42
C ALA A 320 10.64 -2.75 -7.41
N VAL A 321 11.53 -3.66 -7.82
CA VAL A 321 12.10 -4.71 -6.97
C VAL A 321 13.29 -4.14 -6.16
N ALA A 322 13.66 -4.78 -5.04
CA ALA A 322 14.76 -4.35 -4.17
C ALA A 322 16.09 -4.09 -4.89
N ASP A 323 16.39 -4.88 -5.93
CA ASP A 323 17.61 -4.76 -6.73
C ASP A 323 17.45 -3.87 -7.98
N ALA A 324 16.34 -3.11 -8.07
CA ALA A 324 16.08 -2.23 -9.22
C ALA A 324 16.97 -0.97 -9.18
N THR A 325 17.32 -0.49 -10.38
CA THR A 325 18.04 0.77 -10.59
C THR A 325 17.32 1.94 -9.91
N ASP A 326 18.05 2.97 -9.45
CA ASP A 326 17.46 4.19 -8.87
C ASP A 326 16.43 4.86 -9.78
N ALA A 327 16.66 4.84 -11.10
CA ALA A 327 15.69 5.34 -12.09
C ALA A 327 14.35 4.58 -12.04
N ALA A 328 14.40 3.23 -12.02
CA ALA A 328 13.20 2.40 -11.88
C ALA A 328 12.52 2.58 -10.51
N ARG A 329 13.28 2.78 -9.43
CA ARG A 329 12.73 3.08 -8.10
C ARG A 329 12.05 4.46 -8.06
N GLY A 330 12.65 5.46 -8.70
CA GLY A 330 12.10 6.82 -8.80
C GLY A 330 10.87 6.92 -9.70
N ALA A 331 10.74 6.04 -10.70
CA ALA A 331 9.59 5.97 -11.59
C ALA A 331 8.43 5.10 -11.05
N SER A 332 8.67 4.25 -10.05
CA SER A 332 7.66 3.31 -9.53
C SER A 332 6.82 3.91 -8.42
N ASP A 333 5.52 3.58 -8.39
CA ASP A 333 4.60 3.95 -7.31
C ASP A 333 4.91 3.20 -6.00
N ILE A 334 5.46 1.97 -6.09
CA ILE A 334 5.81 1.13 -4.95
C ILE A 334 7.20 0.54 -5.16
N VAL A 335 8.10 0.71 -4.18
CA VAL A 335 9.41 0.06 -4.14
C VAL A 335 9.41 -1.05 -3.10
N LEU A 336 9.74 -2.28 -3.52
CA LEU A 336 9.91 -3.41 -2.62
C LEU A 336 11.31 -3.38 -2.01
N THR A 337 11.42 -3.51 -0.69
CA THR A 337 12.71 -3.64 0.00
C THR A 337 13.20 -5.09 0.06
N GLU A 338 12.32 -6.05 -0.22
CA GLU A 338 12.61 -7.48 -0.24
C GLU A 338 12.24 -8.10 -1.60
N PRO A 339 13.04 -9.03 -2.14
CA PRO A 339 12.74 -9.65 -3.42
C PRO A 339 11.75 -10.81 -3.28
N GLY A 340 10.73 -10.85 -4.14
CA GLY A 340 9.83 -12.00 -4.29
C GLY A 340 8.36 -11.63 -4.50
N LEU A 341 7.63 -12.51 -5.20
CA LEU A 341 6.19 -12.33 -5.44
C LEU A 341 5.37 -12.41 -4.14
N SER A 342 5.84 -13.16 -3.14
CA SER A 342 5.18 -13.32 -1.84
C SER A 342 5.09 -12.00 -1.07
N VAL A 343 6.08 -11.12 -1.24
CA VAL A 343 6.10 -9.77 -0.68
C VAL A 343 4.96 -8.94 -1.28
N ILE A 344 4.76 -9.02 -2.60
CA ILE A 344 3.67 -8.32 -3.30
C ILE A 344 2.31 -8.78 -2.78
N ILE A 345 2.08 -10.09 -2.63
CA ILE A 345 0.81 -10.61 -2.11
C ILE A 345 0.59 -10.20 -0.64
N SER A 346 1.66 -10.18 0.16
CA SER A 346 1.60 -9.69 1.54
C SER A 346 1.28 -8.19 1.60
N ALA A 347 1.85 -7.40 0.68
CA ALA A 347 1.53 -5.98 0.52
C ALA A 347 0.07 -5.77 0.09
N VAL A 348 -0.44 -6.54 -0.87
CA VAL A 348 -1.86 -6.51 -1.31
C VAL A 348 -2.79 -6.83 -0.14
N LEU A 349 -2.51 -7.87 0.64
CA LEU A 349 -3.32 -8.24 1.81
C LEU A 349 -3.33 -7.15 2.88
N THR A 350 -2.16 -6.55 3.13
CA THR A 350 -2.01 -5.45 4.10
C THR A 350 -2.73 -4.20 3.62
N SER A 351 -2.58 -3.84 2.34
CA SER A 351 -3.29 -2.75 1.68
C SER A 351 -4.81 -2.93 1.78
N ARG A 352 -5.32 -4.14 1.50
CA ARG A 352 -6.76 -4.45 1.68
C ARG A 352 -7.20 -4.29 3.13
N ALA A 353 -6.39 -4.69 4.11
CA ALA A 353 -6.73 -4.50 5.52
C ALA A 353 -6.80 -3.01 5.90
N ILE A 354 -5.87 -2.19 5.42
CA ILE A 354 -5.88 -0.72 5.61
C ILE A 354 -7.09 -0.10 4.92
N PHE A 355 -7.34 -0.47 3.67
CA PHE A 355 -8.50 0.01 2.90
C PHE A 355 -9.83 -0.30 3.59
N GLN A 356 -9.97 -1.48 4.20
CA GLN A 356 -11.16 -1.82 4.98
C GLN A 356 -11.30 -0.94 6.23
N ARG A 357 -10.22 -0.60 6.92
CA ARG A 357 -10.27 0.34 8.07
C ARG A 357 -10.78 1.71 7.63
N MET A 358 -10.27 2.22 6.51
CA MET A 358 -10.71 3.50 5.95
C MET A 358 -12.20 3.48 5.58
N LYS A 359 -12.65 2.44 4.87
CA LYS A 359 -14.07 2.26 4.50
C LYS A 359 -14.97 2.20 5.74
N ASN A 360 -14.60 1.41 6.74
CA ASN A 360 -15.36 1.28 7.99
C ASN A 360 -15.43 2.60 8.76
N TYR A 361 -14.33 3.35 8.81
CA TYR A 361 -14.27 4.70 9.38
C TYR A 361 -15.21 5.66 8.64
N THR A 362 -15.21 5.66 7.31
CA THR A 362 -16.11 6.54 6.54
C THR A 362 -17.58 6.22 6.79
N ILE A 363 -17.96 4.95 6.85
CA ILE A 363 -19.35 4.54 7.20
C ILE A 363 -19.72 5.09 8.58
N TYR A 364 -18.82 4.93 9.55
CA TYR A 364 -18.99 5.43 10.91
C TYR A 364 -19.14 6.96 10.97
N ALA A 365 -18.24 7.70 10.31
CA ALA A 365 -18.26 9.16 10.29
C ALA A 365 -19.57 9.69 9.71
N VAL A 366 -19.99 9.15 8.55
CA VAL A 366 -21.27 9.50 7.92
C VAL A 366 -22.45 9.20 8.86
N ALA A 367 -22.46 8.02 9.49
CA ALA A 367 -23.54 7.62 10.37
C ALA A 367 -23.68 8.51 11.62
N ILE A 368 -22.56 8.91 12.24
CA ILE A 368 -22.59 9.84 13.37
C ILE A 368 -23.09 11.22 12.95
N THR A 369 -22.63 11.75 11.81
CA THR A 369 -23.09 13.05 11.32
C THR A 369 -24.61 13.04 11.11
N ILE A 370 -25.14 12.01 10.45
CA ILE A 370 -26.59 11.87 10.25
C ILE A 370 -27.33 11.71 11.58
N ARG A 371 -26.79 10.92 12.52
CA ARG A 371 -27.37 10.73 13.85
C ARG A 371 -27.49 12.05 14.62
N ILE A 372 -26.40 12.82 14.70
CA ILE A 372 -26.35 14.07 15.47
C ILE A 372 -27.29 15.11 14.86
N VAL A 373 -27.20 15.32 13.54
CA VAL A 373 -28.01 16.31 12.83
C VAL A 373 -29.49 15.94 12.92
N LEU A 374 -29.87 14.73 12.50
CA LEU A 374 -31.27 14.30 12.48
C LEU A 374 -31.83 14.19 13.91
N GLY A 375 -31.06 13.63 14.84
CA GLY A 375 -31.48 13.39 16.22
C GLY A 375 -31.84 14.69 16.94
N PHE A 376 -30.90 15.64 17.02
CA PHE A 376 -31.16 16.90 17.74
C PHE A 376 -32.16 17.80 17.00
N MET A 377 -32.17 17.78 15.67
CA MET A 377 -33.19 18.48 14.88
C MET A 377 -34.60 17.96 15.18
N LEU A 378 -34.80 16.63 15.27
CA LEU A 378 -36.11 16.05 15.58
C LEU A 378 -36.56 16.35 17.02
N LEU A 379 -35.64 16.36 17.99
CA LEU A 379 -35.96 16.74 19.36
C LEU A 379 -36.43 18.21 19.46
N ALA A 380 -35.73 19.12 18.77
CA ALA A 380 -36.11 20.52 18.69
C ALA A 380 -37.44 20.72 17.95
N LEU A 381 -37.69 20.00 16.86
CA LEU A 381 -38.92 20.13 16.08
C LEU A 381 -40.16 19.65 16.84
N ILE A 382 -40.08 18.48 17.49
CA ILE A 382 -41.25 17.80 18.07
C ILE A 382 -41.55 18.32 19.49
N TRP A 383 -40.52 18.47 20.33
CA TRP A 383 -40.69 18.85 21.74
C TRP A 383 -40.15 20.24 22.08
N LYS A 384 -39.64 21.01 21.10
CA LYS A 384 -38.96 22.31 21.33
C LYS A 384 -37.86 22.20 22.37
N PHE A 385 -37.18 21.05 22.40
CA PHE A 385 -36.11 20.77 23.35
C PHE A 385 -34.77 21.22 22.77
N ASP A 386 -34.18 22.24 23.37
CA ASP A 386 -32.90 22.81 22.95
C ASP A 386 -31.74 22.11 23.66
N PHE A 387 -31.09 21.15 22.98
CA PHE A 387 -29.93 20.45 23.53
C PHE A 387 -28.72 21.39 23.70
N SER A 388 -27.90 21.12 24.71
CA SER A 388 -26.72 21.93 25.06
C SER A 388 -25.58 21.79 24.03
N PRO A 389 -25.13 22.88 23.37
CA PRO A 389 -24.02 22.84 22.41
C PRO A 389 -22.71 22.34 23.06
N PHE A 390 -22.43 22.77 24.29
CA PHE A 390 -21.28 22.31 25.05
C PHE A 390 -21.25 20.79 25.23
N MET A 391 -22.42 20.15 25.42
CA MET A 391 -22.49 18.69 25.53
C MET A 391 -22.19 17.98 24.21
N VAL A 392 -22.57 18.58 23.07
CA VAL A 392 -22.17 18.08 21.74
C VAL A 392 -20.66 18.18 21.56
N LEU A 393 -20.05 19.27 22.04
CA LEU A 393 -18.60 19.45 22.03
C LEU A 393 -17.88 18.35 22.83
N ILE A 394 -18.37 18.02 24.04
CA ILE A 394 -17.81 16.92 24.84
C ILE A 394 -17.94 15.57 24.10
N ILE A 395 -19.07 15.31 23.45
CA ILE A 395 -19.24 14.11 22.61
C ILE A 395 -18.20 14.10 21.48
N ALA A 396 -17.97 15.23 20.81
CA ALA A 396 -16.97 15.34 19.75
C ALA A 396 -15.56 15.03 20.25
N ILE A 397 -15.13 15.63 21.37
CA ILE A 397 -13.81 15.38 21.98
C ILE A 397 -13.62 13.90 22.33
N LEU A 398 -14.61 13.28 22.99
CA LEU A 398 -14.54 11.87 23.36
C LEU A 398 -14.51 10.97 22.12
N ASN A 399 -15.27 11.30 21.08
CA ASN A 399 -15.28 10.56 19.83
C ASN A 399 -13.92 10.67 19.12
N ASP A 400 -13.36 11.85 18.95
CA ASP A 400 -12.08 12.07 18.26
C ASP A 400 -10.93 11.30 18.94
N GLY A 401 -10.88 11.33 20.28
CA GLY A 401 -9.91 10.53 21.04
C GLY A 401 -10.03 9.02 20.79
N THR A 402 -11.25 8.50 20.66
CA THR A 402 -11.46 7.07 20.38
C THR A 402 -11.26 6.70 18.91
N ILE A 403 -11.55 7.61 17.97
CA ILE A 403 -11.42 7.41 16.52
C ILE A 403 -9.99 7.08 16.13
N MET A 404 -9.00 7.69 16.79
CA MET A 404 -7.57 7.41 16.56
C MET A 404 -7.23 5.91 16.70
N THR A 405 -7.97 5.16 17.52
CA THR A 405 -7.74 3.72 17.69
C THR A 405 -8.19 2.87 16.50
N ILE A 406 -9.05 3.39 15.62
CA ILE A 406 -9.54 2.70 14.42
C ILE A 406 -8.38 2.48 13.43
N SER A 407 -7.43 3.42 13.34
CA SER A 407 -6.25 3.28 12.46
C SER A 407 -5.39 2.06 12.83
N LYS A 408 -5.37 1.71 14.13
CA LYS A 408 -4.61 0.59 14.72
C LYS A 408 -5.43 -0.70 14.91
N ASP A 409 -6.69 -0.72 14.49
CA ASP A 409 -7.58 -1.86 14.73
C ASP A 409 -7.22 -3.09 13.86
N ARG A 410 -7.57 -4.29 14.34
CA ARG A 410 -7.33 -5.55 13.64
C ARG A 410 -8.56 -5.93 12.81
N VAL A 411 -8.60 -5.44 11.56
CA VAL A 411 -9.66 -5.73 10.58
C VAL A 411 -9.24 -6.85 9.62
N LYS A 412 -10.18 -7.72 9.24
CA LYS A 412 -9.96 -8.77 8.25
C LYS A 412 -9.93 -8.18 6.83
N PRO A 413 -8.92 -8.51 6.00
CA PRO A 413 -8.87 -8.02 4.62
C PRO A 413 -10.00 -8.61 3.78
N SER A 414 -10.40 -7.88 2.74
CA SER A 414 -11.35 -8.39 1.76
C SER A 414 -10.75 -9.57 0.97
N PRO A 415 -11.48 -10.70 0.79
CA PRO A 415 -10.98 -11.83 0.01
C PRO A 415 -10.87 -11.49 -1.47
N VAL A 416 -11.73 -10.60 -1.97
CA VAL A 416 -11.73 -10.11 -3.36
C VAL A 416 -11.31 -8.64 -3.41
N PRO A 417 -10.78 -8.15 -4.55
CA PRO A 417 -10.56 -6.72 -4.77
C PRO A 417 -11.85 -5.94 -4.51
N ASP A 418 -11.74 -4.86 -3.74
CA ASP A 418 -12.84 -3.95 -3.41
C ASP A 418 -12.46 -2.56 -3.91
N SER A 419 -13.43 -1.82 -4.41
CA SER A 419 -13.25 -0.45 -4.89
C SER A 419 -14.04 0.52 -4.02
N TRP A 420 -13.67 1.81 -4.04
CA TRP A 420 -14.30 2.81 -3.20
C TRP A 420 -15.69 3.19 -3.73
N LYS A 421 -16.69 2.40 -3.39
CA LYS A 421 -18.09 2.65 -3.76
C LYS A 421 -18.74 3.62 -2.79
N LEU A 422 -18.52 4.92 -3.01
CA LEU A 422 -19.05 6.00 -2.16
C LEU A 422 -20.56 5.85 -1.90
N LYS A 423 -21.34 5.54 -2.95
CA LYS A 423 -22.80 5.37 -2.82
C LYS A 423 -23.19 4.30 -1.80
N GLU A 424 -22.50 3.16 -1.78
CA GLU A 424 -22.77 2.08 -0.82
C GLU A 424 -22.39 2.50 0.62
N ILE A 425 -21.26 3.20 0.76
CA ILE A 425 -20.75 3.70 2.03
C ILE A 425 -21.71 4.73 2.64
N PHE A 426 -22.12 5.73 1.85
CA PHE A 426 -23.07 6.75 2.28
C PHE A 426 -24.44 6.16 2.58
N ALA A 427 -24.99 5.28 1.74
CA ALA A 427 -26.27 4.62 1.99
C ALA A 427 -26.25 3.83 3.31
N THR A 428 -25.17 3.07 3.56
CA THR A 428 -25.00 2.32 4.82
C THR A 428 -24.93 3.26 6.01
N GLY A 429 -24.11 4.32 5.91
CA GLY A 429 -23.97 5.31 6.97
C GLY A 429 -25.29 6.02 7.30
N THR A 430 -26.01 6.49 6.28
CA THR A 430 -27.30 7.18 6.46
C THR A 430 -28.33 6.30 7.14
N VAL A 431 -28.51 5.04 6.72
CA VAL A 431 -29.52 4.17 7.33
C VAL A 431 -29.20 3.86 8.80
N LEU A 432 -27.93 3.55 9.11
CA LEU A 432 -27.50 3.33 10.49
C LEU A 432 -27.69 4.60 11.33
N GLY A 433 -27.29 5.76 10.80
CA GLY A 433 -27.45 7.05 11.46
C GLY A 433 -28.92 7.43 11.71
N THR A 434 -29.80 7.22 10.74
CA THR A 434 -31.24 7.47 10.87
C THR A 434 -31.88 6.56 11.90
N TYR A 435 -31.59 5.25 11.89
CA TYR A 435 -32.07 4.34 12.93
C TYR A 435 -31.63 4.82 14.31
N LEU A 436 -30.37 5.20 14.44
CA LEU A 436 -29.82 5.69 15.70
C LEU A 436 -30.47 6.99 16.19
N ALA A 437 -30.74 7.93 15.29
CA ALA A 437 -31.49 9.15 15.61
C ALA A 437 -32.92 8.84 16.05
N VAL A 438 -33.63 7.93 15.37
CA VAL A 438 -34.97 7.47 15.77
C VAL A 438 -34.94 6.85 17.16
N MET A 439 -33.94 6.01 17.48
CA MET A 439 -33.82 5.43 18.82
C MET A 439 -33.52 6.47 19.91
N THR A 440 -32.84 7.57 19.59
CA THR A 440 -32.69 8.71 20.51
C THR A 440 -34.02 9.44 20.73
N VAL A 441 -34.80 9.64 19.66
CA VAL A 441 -36.13 10.26 19.73
C VAL A 441 -37.10 9.39 20.54
N VAL A 442 -37.09 8.07 20.32
CA VAL A 442 -37.90 7.12 21.11
C VAL A 442 -37.48 7.13 22.58
N PHE A 443 -36.17 7.16 22.86
CA PHE A 443 -35.66 7.28 24.23
C PHE A 443 -36.17 8.56 24.90
N PHE A 444 -36.07 9.70 24.22
CA PHE A 444 -36.55 10.99 24.71
C PHE A 444 -38.05 10.97 24.98
N TRP A 445 -38.85 10.45 24.04
CA TRP A 445 -40.30 10.31 24.21
C TRP A 445 -40.66 9.42 25.41
N LEU A 446 -39.94 8.32 25.61
CA LEU A 446 -40.14 7.42 26.75
C LEU A 446 -39.77 8.07 28.09
N ALA A 447 -38.74 8.94 28.11
CA ALA A 447 -38.30 9.64 29.31
C ALA A 447 -39.16 10.86 29.66
N GLN A 448 -39.64 11.59 28.64
CA GLN A 448 -40.37 12.85 28.81
C GLN A 448 -41.88 12.67 28.76
N SER A 449 -42.43 11.92 27.82
CA SER A 449 -43.89 11.83 27.62
C SER A 449 -44.51 10.59 28.24
N SER A 450 -43.74 9.53 28.50
CA SER A 450 -44.24 8.28 29.07
C SER A 450 -43.81 8.08 30.53
N ASP A 451 -44.57 7.29 31.27
CA ASP A 451 -44.21 6.82 32.63
C ASP A 451 -43.57 5.43 32.60
N PHE A 452 -43.16 4.95 31.43
CA PHE A 452 -42.61 3.61 31.22
C PHE A 452 -41.41 3.31 32.14
N PHE A 453 -40.43 4.22 32.19
CA PHE A 453 -39.22 4.01 33.00
C PHE A 453 -39.50 4.07 34.51
N THR A 454 -40.39 4.97 34.94
CA THR A 454 -40.82 5.07 36.34
C THR A 454 -41.60 3.84 36.78
N ASN A 455 -42.54 3.35 35.97
CA ASN A 455 -43.36 2.18 36.30
C ASN A 455 -42.58 0.86 36.28
N THR A 456 -41.58 0.74 35.39
CA THR A 456 -40.82 -0.52 35.24
C THR A 456 -39.65 -0.62 36.23
N PHE A 457 -38.95 0.49 36.48
CA PHE A 457 -37.71 0.49 37.27
C PHE A 457 -37.80 1.30 38.57
N GLY A 458 -38.94 1.93 38.88
CA GLY A 458 -39.14 2.69 40.12
C GLY A 458 -38.31 3.99 40.19
N LEU A 459 -37.92 4.55 39.05
CA LEU A 459 -37.05 5.73 38.98
C LEU A 459 -37.82 7.05 39.14
N VAL A 460 -37.14 8.07 39.67
CA VAL A 460 -37.68 9.44 39.80
C VAL A 460 -38.03 9.99 38.40
N PRO A 461 -39.26 10.48 38.17
CA PRO A 461 -39.67 11.02 36.87
C PRO A 461 -38.83 12.23 36.44
N LEU A 462 -38.42 12.25 35.16
CA LEU A 462 -37.60 13.33 34.57
C LEU A 462 -38.42 14.42 33.86
N ARG A 463 -39.74 14.27 33.81
CA ARG A 463 -40.71 15.07 33.02
C ARG A 463 -40.56 16.59 33.09
N ASN A 464 -40.19 17.12 34.26
CA ASN A 464 -40.18 18.57 34.50
C ASN A 464 -38.75 19.14 34.61
N ASN A 465 -37.71 18.34 34.37
CA ASN A 465 -36.34 18.74 34.59
C ASN A 465 -35.50 18.58 33.31
N GLU A 466 -35.48 19.64 32.49
CA GLU A 466 -34.77 19.68 31.22
C GLU A 466 -33.25 19.47 31.38
N ASP A 467 -32.67 19.90 32.51
CA ASP A 467 -31.23 19.75 32.77
C ASP A 467 -30.84 18.28 33.05
N GLU A 468 -31.69 17.55 33.78
CA GLU A 468 -31.50 16.10 34.00
C GLU A 468 -31.81 15.31 32.71
N LEU A 469 -32.79 15.74 31.92
CA LEU A 469 -33.09 15.14 30.62
C LEU A 469 -31.93 15.31 29.63
N THR A 470 -31.28 16.48 29.62
CA THR A 470 -30.08 16.75 28.82
C THR A 470 -28.97 15.77 29.18
N ALA A 471 -28.75 15.53 30.48
CA ALA A 471 -27.75 14.57 30.96
C ALA A 471 -28.05 13.12 30.55
N ALA A 472 -29.33 12.73 30.53
CA ALA A 472 -29.76 11.41 30.10
C ALA A 472 -29.56 11.20 28.59
N VAL A 473 -29.97 12.18 27.77
CA VAL A 473 -29.79 12.15 26.31
C VAL A 473 -28.30 12.16 25.94
N TYR A 474 -27.49 12.98 26.61
CA TYR A 474 -26.04 13.02 26.43
C TYR A 474 -25.40 11.64 26.61
N LEU A 475 -25.73 10.95 27.72
CA LEU A 475 -25.18 9.63 28.01
C LEU A 475 -25.60 8.59 26.97
N GLN A 476 -26.90 8.57 26.61
CA GLN A 476 -27.41 7.67 25.58
C GLN A 476 -26.72 7.90 24.24
N VAL A 477 -26.53 9.18 23.87
CA VAL A 477 -25.87 9.54 22.63
C VAL A 477 -24.40 9.15 22.63
N SER A 478 -23.70 9.36 23.73
CA SER A 478 -22.29 8.99 23.85
C SER A 478 -22.08 7.48 23.73
N ILE A 479 -22.85 6.67 24.48
CA ILE A 479 -22.71 5.20 24.48
C ILE A 479 -22.93 4.64 23.08
N VAL A 480 -24.06 4.99 22.46
CA VAL A 480 -24.45 4.38 21.20
C VAL A 480 -23.59 4.89 20.04
N SER A 481 -23.12 6.14 20.08
CA SER A 481 -22.19 6.67 19.07
C SER A 481 -20.87 5.90 19.07
N GLN A 482 -20.28 5.63 20.23
CA GLN A 482 -19.04 4.85 20.27
C GLN A 482 -19.27 3.36 20.03
N ALA A 483 -20.39 2.81 20.50
CA ALA A 483 -20.73 1.42 20.24
C ALA A 483 -20.86 1.13 18.73
N LEU A 484 -21.32 2.11 17.94
CA LEU A 484 -21.40 1.99 16.49
C LEU A 484 -20.07 1.61 15.83
N ILE A 485 -18.92 1.98 16.42
CA ILE A 485 -17.59 1.58 15.91
C ILE A 485 -17.49 0.05 15.81
N PHE A 486 -18.05 -0.69 16.76
CA PHE A 486 -18.02 -2.16 16.77
C PHE A 486 -18.89 -2.79 15.68
N VAL A 487 -19.97 -2.11 15.29
CA VAL A 487 -20.86 -2.56 14.20
C VAL A 487 -20.22 -2.28 12.85
N THR A 488 -19.69 -1.07 12.65
CA THR A 488 -19.12 -0.64 11.36
C THR A 488 -17.81 -1.34 11.05
N ARG A 489 -16.99 -1.68 12.06
CA ARG A 489 -15.75 -2.44 11.85
C ARG A 489 -15.97 -3.90 11.46
N SER A 490 -17.09 -4.48 11.88
CA SER A 490 -17.33 -5.92 11.77
C SER A 490 -18.02 -6.26 10.46
N ARG A 491 -17.50 -7.27 9.75
CA ARG A 491 -18.19 -7.79 8.56
C ARG A 491 -19.31 -8.75 8.95
N SER A 492 -19.08 -9.58 9.96
CA SER A 492 -20.07 -10.43 10.61
C SER A 492 -20.70 -9.71 11.81
N TRP A 493 -21.24 -10.44 12.76
CA TRP A 493 -21.75 -9.92 14.02
C TRP A 493 -20.62 -9.25 14.81
N SER A 494 -20.91 -8.10 15.39
CA SER A 494 -19.95 -7.31 16.16
C SER A 494 -19.38 -8.08 17.35
N PHE A 495 -20.17 -8.97 17.96
CA PHE A 495 -19.78 -9.77 19.11
C PHE A 495 -18.82 -10.92 18.75
N VAL A 496 -18.83 -11.38 17.50
CA VAL A 496 -17.99 -12.49 17.04
C VAL A 496 -16.59 -11.98 16.65
N GLU A 497 -16.53 -10.80 16.04
CA GLU A 497 -15.27 -10.21 15.61
C GLU A 497 -14.62 -9.42 16.74
N ARG A 498 -13.65 -10.05 17.43
CA ARG A 498 -12.95 -9.45 18.57
C ARG A 498 -12.35 -8.06 18.22
N PRO A 499 -12.62 -7.04 19.04
CA PRO A 499 -12.00 -5.72 18.89
C PRO A 499 -10.51 -5.74 19.20
N GLY A 500 -9.76 -4.82 18.56
CA GLY A 500 -8.41 -4.52 18.96
C GLY A 500 -8.35 -4.07 20.43
N PHE A 501 -7.27 -4.43 21.11
CA PHE A 501 -7.07 -4.11 22.53
C PHE A 501 -7.19 -2.61 22.81
N PHE A 502 -6.55 -1.78 21.99
CA PHE A 502 -6.60 -0.31 22.12
C PHE A 502 -8.01 0.26 21.93
N LEU A 503 -8.78 -0.27 20.98
CA LEU A 503 -10.15 0.18 20.73
C LEU A 503 -11.07 -0.11 21.93
N MET A 504 -10.95 -1.29 22.54
CA MET A 504 -11.74 -1.65 23.73
C MET A 504 -11.41 -0.76 24.91
N ILE A 505 -10.12 -0.49 25.16
CA ILE A 505 -9.70 0.41 26.26
C ILE A 505 -10.21 1.83 26.02
N ALA A 506 -10.08 2.34 24.79
CA ALA A 506 -10.54 3.69 24.47
C ALA A 506 -12.07 3.82 24.67
N PHE A 507 -12.83 2.81 24.24
CA PHE A 507 -14.27 2.74 24.50
C PHE A 507 -14.57 2.74 26.02
N LEU A 508 -13.93 1.87 26.79
CA LEU A 508 -14.19 1.78 28.24
C LEU A 508 -13.84 3.08 28.98
N ILE A 509 -12.71 3.71 28.65
CA ILE A 509 -12.30 4.99 29.27
C ILE A 509 -13.27 6.09 28.89
N ALA A 510 -13.58 6.26 27.60
CA ALA A 510 -14.45 7.34 27.16
C ALA A 510 -15.89 7.18 27.69
N GLN A 511 -16.39 5.94 27.76
CA GLN A 511 -17.70 5.66 28.34
C GLN A 511 -17.74 5.78 29.86
N LEU A 512 -16.64 5.46 30.55
CA LEU A 512 -16.51 5.74 31.97
C LEU A 512 -16.59 7.25 32.22
N VAL A 513 -15.82 8.04 31.47
CA VAL A 513 -15.85 9.51 31.56
C VAL A 513 -17.25 10.05 31.25
N ALA A 514 -17.90 9.59 30.18
CA ALA A 514 -19.25 10.01 29.82
C ALA A 514 -20.28 9.67 30.91
N THR A 515 -20.19 8.48 31.49
CA THR A 515 -21.07 8.04 32.60
C THR A 515 -20.84 8.90 33.85
N LEU A 516 -19.59 9.17 34.21
CA LEU A 516 -19.27 10.02 35.37
C LEU A 516 -19.78 11.46 35.19
N ILE A 517 -19.63 12.03 33.98
CA ILE A 517 -20.18 13.36 33.67
C ILE A 517 -21.71 13.34 33.80
N SER A 518 -22.40 12.34 33.24
CA SER A 518 -23.86 12.24 33.31
C SER A 518 -24.39 12.07 34.75
N VAL A 519 -23.66 11.36 35.60
CA VAL A 519 -24.10 11.07 36.97
C VAL A 519 -23.83 12.23 37.93
N TYR A 520 -22.67 12.90 37.82
CA TYR A 520 -22.19 13.83 38.84
C TYR A 520 -22.14 15.30 38.41
N ALA A 521 -22.15 15.61 37.11
CA ALA A 521 -21.99 16.99 36.67
C ALA A 521 -23.25 17.82 36.94
N ASN A 522 -23.08 18.89 37.71
CA ASN A 522 -24.09 19.92 37.93
C ASN A 522 -23.53 21.23 37.37
N TRP A 523 -23.68 21.42 36.07
CA TRP A 523 -23.17 22.59 35.34
C TRP A 523 -24.33 23.43 34.86
N THR A 524 -24.55 24.55 35.55
CA THR A 524 -25.60 25.53 35.21
C THR A 524 -25.38 26.15 33.83
N PHE A 525 -24.12 26.37 33.45
CA PHE A 525 -23.79 26.91 32.13
C PHE A 525 -24.09 25.93 30.99
N ALA A 526 -23.91 24.62 31.23
CA ALA A 526 -24.12 23.59 30.22
C ALA A 526 -25.56 23.04 30.23
N ARG A 527 -26.48 23.62 31.00
CA ARG A 527 -27.87 23.15 31.19
C ARG A 527 -27.91 21.66 31.52
N MET A 528 -27.10 21.27 32.51
CA MET A 528 -26.93 19.87 32.87
C MET A 528 -26.92 19.68 34.38
N LYS A 529 -27.71 18.70 34.83
CA LYS A 529 -27.76 18.25 36.22
C LYS A 529 -27.63 16.73 36.28
N GLY A 530 -26.89 16.24 37.27
CA GLY A 530 -26.58 14.83 37.42
C GLY A 530 -27.82 13.98 37.70
N ILE A 531 -27.99 12.89 36.93
CA ILE A 531 -29.19 12.03 36.97
C ILE A 531 -29.09 10.85 37.94
N GLY A 532 -27.90 10.62 38.52
CA GLY A 532 -27.64 9.49 39.40
C GLY A 532 -27.39 8.15 38.70
N TRP A 533 -26.87 7.17 39.44
CA TRP A 533 -26.49 5.86 38.91
C TRP A 533 -27.66 4.99 38.47
N GLY A 534 -28.85 5.15 39.08
CA GLY A 534 -30.04 4.39 38.71
C GLY A 534 -30.47 4.66 37.26
N TRP A 535 -30.61 5.94 36.91
CA TRP A 535 -30.89 6.36 35.53
C TRP A 535 -29.76 5.99 34.58
N ALA A 536 -28.49 6.19 34.97
CA ALA A 536 -27.35 5.79 34.14
C ALA A 536 -27.38 4.29 33.78
N GLY A 537 -27.71 3.41 34.74
CA GLY A 537 -27.84 1.97 34.50
C GLY A 537 -28.94 1.61 33.50
N VAL A 538 -30.10 2.28 33.58
CA VAL A 538 -31.20 2.07 32.62
C VAL A 538 -30.85 2.60 31.23
N ILE A 539 -30.12 3.71 31.14
CA ILE A 539 -29.63 4.24 29.86
C ILE A 539 -28.64 3.27 29.21
N TRP A 540 -27.74 2.66 30.00
CA TRP A 540 -26.86 1.59 29.54
C TRP A 540 -27.66 0.39 29.03
N LEU A 541 -28.65 -0.07 29.79
CA LEU A 541 -29.51 -1.19 29.39
C LEU A 541 -30.25 -0.90 28.08
N TYR A 542 -30.86 0.28 27.98
CA TYR A 542 -31.52 0.74 26.75
C TYR A 542 -30.54 0.74 25.57
N SER A 543 -29.35 1.30 25.77
CA SER A 543 -28.31 1.38 24.74
C SER A 543 -27.86 0.00 24.26
N ILE A 544 -27.70 -0.97 25.17
CA ILE A 544 -27.32 -2.36 24.84
C ILE A 544 -28.44 -3.07 24.06
N ILE A 545 -29.70 -2.89 24.45
CA ILE A 545 -30.84 -3.53 23.77
C ILE A 545 -30.94 -3.01 22.33
N PHE A 546 -30.90 -1.69 22.14
CA PHE A 546 -31.03 -1.06 20.82
C PHE A 546 -29.76 -1.10 19.98
N TYR A 547 -28.65 -1.57 20.55
CA TYR A 547 -27.42 -1.87 19.81
C TYR A 547 -27.56 -3.15 18.96
N ILE A 548 -28.21 -4.20 19.46
CA ILE A 548 -28.29 -5.51 18.79
C ILE A 548 -28.89 -5.42 17.36
N PRO A 549 -30.00 -4.66 17.12
CA PRO A 549 -30.57 -4.55 15.77
C PRO A 549 -29.67 -3.85 14.75
N LEU A 550 -28.63 -3.12 15.17
CA LEU A 550 -27.70 -2.46 14.24
C LEU A 550 -26.97 -3.46 13.34
N ASP A 551 -26.59 -4.62 13.88
CA ASP A 551 -25.95 -5.68 13.08
C ASP A 551 -26.91 -6.25 12.04
N ILE A 552 -28.20 -6.40 12.39
CA ILE A 552 -29.25 -6.87 11.48
C ILE A 552 -29.44 -5.86 10.35
N LEU A 553 -29.57 -4.57 10.67
CA LEU A 553 -29.68 -3.50 9.68
C LEU A 553 -28.47 -3.46 8.75
N LYS A 554 -27.25 -3.57 9.30
CA LYS A 554 -26.01 -3.68 8.52
C LYS A 554 -26.08 -4.83 7.50
N PHE A 555 -26.57 -6.00 7.89
CA PHE A 555 -26.71 -7.13 6.98
C PHE A 555 -27.77 -6.88 5.90
N ILE A 556 -28.92 -6.31 6.25
CA ILE A 556 -29.99 -5.99 5.31
C ILE A 556 -29.51 -4.98 4.27
N ILE A 557 -28.81 -3.92 4.68
CA ILE A 557 -28.31 -2.89 3.76
C ILE A 557 -27.26 -3.48 2.82
N ARG A 558 -26.32 -4.27 3.35
CA ARG A 558 -25.31 -4.94 2.53
C ARG A 558 -25.95 -5.94 1.55
N TYR A 559 -27.00 -6.64 1.97
CA TYR A 559 -27.79 -7.53 1.14
C TYR A 559 -28.46 -6.76 -0.01
N ALA A 560 -29.15 -5.66 0.31
CA ALA A 560 -29.87 -4.83 -0.66
C ALA A 560 -28.92 -4.16 -1.69
N LEU A 561 -27.75 -3.68 -1.24
CA LEU A 561 -26.79 -2.99 -2.10
C LEU A 561 -25.95 -3.93 -2.96
N SER A 562 -25.61 -5.13 -2.47
CA SER A 562 -24.73 -6.05 -3.19
C SER A 562 -25.44 -6.90 -4.25
N GLY A 563 -26.76 -7.11 -4.14
CA GLY A 563 -27.58 -7.87 -5.09
C GLY A 563 -27.19 -9.34 -5.32
N LYS A 564 -26.12 -9.85 -4.68
CA LYS A 564 -25.44 -11.12 -4.99
C LYS A 564 -25.31 -12.08 -3.80
N ALA A 565 -26.28 -12.08 -2.89
CA ALA A 565 -26.15 -12.79 -1.62
C ALA A 565 -26.80 -14.19 -1.55
N TRP A 566 -27.43 -14.68 -2.63
CA TRP A 566 -27.84 -16.10 -2.68
C TRP A 566 -26.65 -17.05 -2.86
N ASP A 567 -25.57 -16.62 -3.53
CA ASP A 567 -24.41 -17.48 -3.79
C ASP A 567 -23.55 -17.72 -2.53
N ASN A 568 -23.40 -16.71 -1.66
CA ASN A 568 -22.52 -16.82 -0.48
C ASN A 568 -23.08 -17.71 0.63
N LEU A 569 -24.41 -17.81 0.76
CA LEU A 569 -25.04 -18.70 1.75
C LEU A 569 -25.00 -20.17 1.31
N LEU A 570 -25.02 -20.44 -0.01
CA LEU A 570 -24.81 -21.76 -0.59
C LEU A 570 -23.34 -22.18 -0.63
N GLN A 571 -22.41 -21.26 -0.94
CA GLN A 571 -20.96 -21.53 -1.00
C GLN A 571 -20.27 -21.58 0.38
N ASN A 572 -20.86 -20.99 1.42
CA ASN A 572 -20.29 -21.07 2.78
C ASN A 572 -20.36 -22.48 3.41
N LYS A 573 -21.03 -23.46 2.79
CA LYS A 573 -20.93 -24.87 3.21
C LYS A 573 -19.62 -25.55 2.80
N THR A 574 -18.82 -24.96 1.90
CA THR A 574 -17.59 -25.60 1.38
C THR A 574 -16.26 -25.03 1.91
N ALA A 575 -16.26 -24.00 2.78
CA ALA A 575 -15.02 -23.33 3.19
C ALA A 575 -14.79 -23.21 4.72
N PHE A 576 -15.45 -24.03 5.54
CA PHE A 576 -15.15 -24.12 6.97
C PHE A 576 -14.48 -25.46 7.31
N THR A 577 -13.19 -25.57 7.03
CA THR A 577 -12.31 -26.49 7.75
C THR A 577 -11.43 -25.70 8.70
N ASN A 578 -11.64 -25.87 10.00
CA ASN A 578 -10.85 -25.30 11.10
C ASN A 578 -9.43 -25.90 11.21
N LYS A 579 -8.71 -26.12 10.10
CA LYS A 579 -7.31 -26.55 10.14
C LYS A 579 -6.41 -25.33 10.29
N ARG A 580 -5.85 -25.16 11.50
CA ARG A 580 -4.89 -24.10 11.83
C ARG A 580 -3.48 -24.32 11.26
N ASP A 581 -3.20 -25.48 10.69
CA ASP A 581 -1.88 -25.81 10.15
C ASP A 581 -2.00 -26.40 8.75
N TYR A 582 -1.86 -25.56 7.73
CA TYR A 582 -1.68 -26.03 6.36
C TYR A 582 -0.25 -26.55 6.16
N GLY A 583 -0.15 -27.84 5.87
CA GLY A 583 0.96 -28.41 5.11
C GLY A 583 2.32 -28.46 5.80
N ARG A 584 2.45 -28.36 7.12
CA ARG A 584 3.77 -28.59 7.77
C ARG A 584 4.21 -30.06 7.63
N GLY A 585 3.29 -31.01 7.88
CA GLY A 585 3.55 -32.44 7.69
C GLY A 585 3.73 -32.85 6.22
N GLU A 586 2.98 -32.23 5.30
CA GLU A 586 3.16 -32.47 3.85
C GLU A 586 4.46 -31.86 3.32
N ARG A 587 4.91 -30.71 3.85
CA ARG A 587 6.21 -30.10 3.54
C ARG A 587 7.36 -30.96 4.05
N GLU A 588 7.26 -31.52 5.26
CA GLU A 588 8.28 -32.43 5.79
C GLU A 588 8.33 -33.75 5.00
N ALA A 589 7.18 -34.28 4.60
CA ALA A 589 7.10 -35.49 3.77
C ALA A 589 7.59 -35.26 2.33
N GLN A 590 7.24 -34.13 1.69
CA GLN A 590 7.71 -33.78 0.35
C GLN A 590 9.20 -33.40 0.35
N TRP A 591 9.70 -32.75 1.40
CA TRP A 591 11.13 -32.47 1.56
C TRP A 591 11.94 -33.75 1.71
N ALA A 592 11.46 -34.71 2.52
CA ALA A 592 12.07 -36.03 2.65
C ALA A 592 12.02 -36.84 1.34
N LEU A 593 10.94 -36.71 0.55
CA LEU A 593 10.82 -37.36 -0.77
C LEU A 593 11.75 -36.72 -1.81
N ALA A 594 11.84 -35.38 -1.83
CA ALA A 594 12.68 -34.62 -2.74
C ALA A 594 14.18 -34.90 -2.51
N GLN A 595 14.63 -34.97 -1.25
CA GLN A 595 16.01 -35.37 -0.91
C GLN A 595 16.36 -36.77 -1.40
N ARG A 596 15.43 -37.74 -1.30
CA ARG A 596 15.64 -39.12 -1.81
C ARG A 596 15.78 -39.16 -3.33
N THR A 597 14.98 -38.38 -4.07
CA THR A 597 15.10 -38.30 -5.54
C THR A 597 16.35 -37.58 -6.03
N LEU A 598 16.89 -36.61 -5.28
CA LEU A 598 18.11 -35.89 -5.64
C LEU A 598 19.36 -36.77 -5.45
N HIS A 599 19.42 -37.54 -4.36
CA HIS A 599 20.48 -38.54 -4.15
C HIS A 599 20.42 -39.67 -5.19
N GLY A 600 19.24 -40.16 -5.57
CA GLY A 600 19.10 -41.19 -6.61
C GLY A 600 19.50 -40.72 -8.02
N LYS A 601 19.40 -39.42 -8.32
CA LYS A 601 19.86 -38.85 -9.60
C LYS A 601 21.36 -38.61 -9.64
N LEU A 602 21.98 -38.24 -8.51
CA LEU A 602 23.44 -38.06 -8.43
C LEU A 602 24.19 -39.40 -8.52
N GLN A 603 23.69 -40.47 -7.88
CA GLN A 603 24.30 -41.81 -7.97
C GLN A 603 24.27 -42.43 -9.38
N ARG A 604 23.32 -42.04 -10.23
CA ARG A 604 23.27 -42.49 -11.63
C ARG A 604 24.31 -41.83 -12.53
N VAL A 605 24.91 -40.71 -12.10
CA VAL A 605 25.91 -39.97 -12.89
C VAL A 605 27.32 -40.55 -12.70
N GLU A 606 27.63 -41.17 -11.56
CA GLU A 606 28.97 -41.72 -11.29
C GLU A 606 29.28 -43.05 -12.02
N ASN A 607 28.27 -43.78 -12.53
CA ASN A 607 28.47 -45.13 -13.07
C ASN A 607 28.59 -45.23 -14.60
N ASN A 608 28.80 -44.14 -15.33
CA ASN A 608 28.99 -44.19 -16.79
C ASN A 608 30.34 -43.55 -17.22
N PRO A 609 31.43 -44.32 -17.30
CA PRO A 609 32.66 -43.86 -17.90
C PRO A 609 32.59 -44.08 -19.42
N THR A 610 32.06 -43.11 -20.16
CA THR A 610 32.30 -43.05 -21.61
C THR A 610 33.70 -42.47 -21.85
N LYS A 611 34.67 -43.34 -22.11
CA LYS A 611 35.97 -42.99 -22.69
C LYS A 611 35.74 -42.41 -24.09
N PHE A 612 36.40 -41.29 -24.36
CA PHE A 612 36.58 -40.73 -25.69
C PHE A 612 37.91 -41.28 -26.25
N ASP A 613 37.85 -41.88 -27.44
CA ASP A 613 38.94 -41.89 -28.43
C ASP A 613 38.49 -41.01 -29.60
#